data_AF-A0A532TF02-F1
#
_entry.id   AF-A0A532TF02-F1
#
_cell.length_a   1.000
_cell.length_b   1.000
_cell.length_c   1.000
_cell.angle_alpha   90.00
_cell.angle_beta   90.00
_cell.angle_gamma   90.00
#
_symmetry.space_group_name_H-M   'P 1'
#
loop_
_entity.id
_entity.type
_entity.pdbx_description
1 polymer ?
#
loop_
_entity_poly.entity_id
_entity_poly.type
_entity_poly.pdbx_seq_one_letter_code
_entity_poly.pdbx_strand_id
1 'polypeptide(L)'
;MPVCTKCKKEKGLDQLDEFDDKFICYSCLYQNNKPFKIFPIGFVENQLERGEGFGLKGSRNNVSKIRVFESQRPFLYKLEEDEWITVVYYFHKQHRIRSTFSRGIDGKKVGIFASRTPNRLSRIGITNIKLVKIEDTTLFVKNLDAINGTPILDIKLGSKTRW
;
A
#
# COMPACT_ATOMS: atom_id res chain seq x y z
N MET A 1 -2.11 -27.14 12.06
CA MET A 1 -1.75 -26.40 10.83
C MET A 1 -3.04 -26.04 10.09
N PRO A 2 -3.21 -24.83 9.55
CA PRO A 2 -4.42 -24.49 8.77
C PRO A 2 -4.57 -25.36 7.51
N VAL A 3 -5.82 -25.65 7.16
CA VAL A 3 -6.20 -26.49 5.99
C VAL A 3 -6.70 -25.59 4.86
N CYS A 4 -6.15 -25.78 3.66
CA CYS A 4 -6.66 -25.08 2.48
C CYS A 4 -8.07 -25.56 2.13
N THR A 5 -9.01 -24.63 2.06
CA THR A 5 -10.42 -24.94 1.73
C THR A 5 -10.62 -25.48 0.31
N LYS A 6 -9.71 -25.18 -0.64
CA LYS A 6 -9.74 -25.66 -2.03
C LYS A 6 -9.18 -27.09 -2.18
N CYS A 7 -7.91 -27.33 -1.83
CA CYS A 7 -7.28 -28.63 -2.06
C CYS A 7 -7.31 -29.57 -0.86
N LYS A 8 -7.86 -29.14 0.28
CA LYS A 8 -7.97 -29.91 1.53
C LYS A 8 -6.63 -30.37 2.13
N LYS A 9 -5.52 -29.78 1.69
CA LYS A 9 -4.18 -30.06 2.22
C LYS A 9 -3.82 -29.10 3.35
N GLU A 10 -3.13 -29.60 4.36
CA GLU A 10 -2.50 -28.78 5.40
C GLU A 10 -1.33 -27.98 4.82
N LYS A 11 -1.16 -26.75 5.31
CA LYS A 11 -0.09 -25.83 4.89
C LYS A 11 0.40 -24.99 6.06
N GLY A 12 1.65 -24.53 5.99
CA GLY A 12 2.17 -23.50 6.89
C GLY A 12 1.43 -22.17 6.73
N LEU A 13 1.41 -21.34 7.78
CA LEU A 13 0.77 -20.01 7.75
C LEU A 13 1.42 -19.07 6.72
N ASP A 14 2.68 -19.30 6.39
CA ASP A 14 3.47 -18.61 5.36
C ASP A 14 3.17 -19.09 3.92
N GLN A 15 2.27 -20.06 3.76
CA GLN A 15 1.87 -20.64 2.47
C GLN A 15 0.37 -20.51 2.18
N LEU A 16 -0.33 -19.69 2.95
CA LEU A 16 -1.77 -19.46 2.87
C LEU A 16 -2.08 -17.96 3.00
N ASP A 17 -3.20 -17.56 2.40
CA ASP A 17 -3.89 -16.33 2.79
C ASP A 17 -5.25 -16.67 3.39
N GLU A 18 -5.69 -15.82 4.31
CA GLU A 18 -7.03 -15.85 4.89
C GLU A 18 -7.88 -14.74 4.27
N PHE A 19 -9.01 -15.11 3.67
CA PHE A 19 -10.04 -14.18 3.26
C PHE A 19 -11.42 -14.81 3.31
N ASP A 20 -12.44 -14.01 3.64
CA ASP A 20 -13.82 -14.48 3.89
C ASP A 20 -13.87 -15.67 4.88
N ASP A 21 -13.05 -15.59 5.94
CA ASP A 21 -12.92 -16.62 6.99
C ASP A 21 -12.52 -18.00 6.44
N LYS A 22 -11.87 -18.04 5.27
CA LYS A 22 -11.35 -19.24 4.61
C LYS A 22 -9.85 -19.11 4.38
N PHE A 23 -9.14 -20.21 4.62
CA PHE A 23 -7.74 -20.34 4.21
C PHE A 23 -7.64 -20.88 2.79
N ILE A 24 -6.87 -20.22 1.92
CA ILE A 24 -6.52 -20.71 0.58
C ILE A 24 -5.01 -20.68 0.41
N CYS A 25 -4.42 -21.80 -0.02
CA CYS A 25 -2.97 -21.91 -0.17
C CYS A 25 -2.50 -21.23 -1.44
N TYR A 26 -1.25 -20.79 -1.44
CA TYR A 26 -0.67 -20.06 -2.57
C TYR A 26 -0.70 -20.84 -3.88
N SER A 27 -0.54 -22.16 -3.85
CA SER A 27 -0.71 -23.00 -5.04
C SER A 27 -2.13 -22.92 -5.63
N CYS A 28 -3.16 -22.88 -4.78
CA CYS A 28 -4.56 -22.80 -5.22
C CYS A 28 -4.96 -21.37 -5.59
N LEU A 29 -4.45 -20.36 -4.86
CA LEU A 29 -4.79 -18.96 -5.05
C LEU A 29 -4.06 -18.36 -6.27
N TYR A 30 -2.77 -18.63 -6.39
CA TYR A 30 -1.89 -18.07 -7.42
C TYR A 30 -1.51 -19.07 -8.51
N GLN A 31 -2.14 -20.25 -8.53
CA GLN A 31 -1.97 -21.27 -9.58
C GLN A 31 -0.50 -21.67 -9.78
N ASN A 32 0.23 -21.86 -8.68
CA ASN A 32 1.66 -22.20 -8.65
C ASN A 32 2.61 -21.14 -9.26
N ASN A 33 2.14 -19.94 -9.58
CA ASN A 33 3.03 -18.85 -10.01
C ASN A 33 3.93 -18.40 -8.85
N LYS A 34 5.20 -18.10 -9.17
CA LYS A 34 6.18 -17.59 -8.20
C LYS A 34 5.91 -16.10 -7.92
N PRO A 35 6.03 -15.63 -6.67
CA PRO A 35 5.89 -14.21 -6.37
C PRO A 35 7.10 -13.42 -6.88
N PHE A 36 6.87 -12.14 -7.17
CA PHE A 36 7.93 -11.18 -7.46
C PHE A 36 8.49 -10.60 -6.16
N LYS A 37 9.81 -10.43 -6.09
CA LYS A 37 10.46 -9.71 -4.99
C LYS A 37 10.49 -8.22 -5.31
N ILE A 38 9.98 -7.40 -4.40
CA ILE A 38 10.02 -5.94 -4.48
C ILE A 38 10.66 -5.44 -3.19
N PHE A 39 11.75 -4.68 -3.31
CA PHE A 39 12.41 -4.08 -2.16
C PHE A 39 11.81 -2.70 -1.89
N PRO A 40 11.63 -2.32 -0.61
CA PRO A 40 11.36 -0.92 -0.31
C PRO A 40 12.55 -0.05 -0.68
N ILE A 41 12.30 1.18 -1.10
CA ILE A 41 13.32 2.20 -1.39
C ILE A 41 13.42 3.25 -0.27
N GLY A 42 12.51 3.18 0.70
CA GLY A 42 12.38 4.15 1.77
C GLY A 42 11.16 3.89 2.64
N PHE A 43 10.93 4.78 3.60
CA PHE A 43 9.82 4.70 4.53
C PHE A 43 9.15 6.06 4.78
N VAL A 44 7.87 6.01 5.11
CA VAL A 44 7.09 7.16 5.55
C VAL A 44 7.39 7.48 7.02
N GLU A 45 7.62 8.75 7.32
CA GLU A 45 7.64 9.31 8.68
C GLU A 45 6.53 10.37 8.79
N ASN A 46 5.52 10.11 9.62
CA ASN A 46 4.42 11.03 9.92
C ASN A 46 3.68 10.63 11.21
N GLN A 47 2.55 11.29 11.49
CA GLN A 47 1.67 11.01 12.64
C GLN A 47 0.35 10.34 12.22
N LEU A 48 0.31 9.73 11.03
CA LEU A 48 -0.88 9.03 10.54
C LEU A 48 -0.89 7.60 11.08
N GLU A 49 -2.03 7.20 11.61
CA GLU A 49 -2.26 5.86 12.12
C GLU A 49 -3.38 5.15 11.36
N ARG A 50 -3.39 3.81 11.47
CA ARG A 50 -4.46 3.01 10.91
C ARG A 50 -5.73 3.23 11.71
N GLY A 51 -6.77 3.76 11.06
CA GLY A 51 -8.09 3.92 11.66
C GLY A 51 -8.90 2.63 11.65
N GLU A 52 -10.10 2.69 12.23
CA GLU A 52 -11.05 1.59 12.11
C GLU A 52 -11.58 1.46 10.68
N GLY A 53 -11.93 0.23 10.31
CA GLY A 53 -12.44 -0.08 8.97
C GLY A 53 -11.42 0.23 7.88
N PHE A 54 -11.75 1.20 7.01
CA PHE A 54 -10.93 1.58 5.85
C PHE A 54 -10.10 2.86 6.03
N GLY A 55 -10.38 3.65 7.08
CA GLY A 55 -9.87 5.02 7.22
C GLY A 55 -8.47 5.16 7.84
N LEU A 56 -8.04 6.41 7.96
CA LEU A 56 -6.85 6.83 8.69
C LEU A 56 -7.26 7.65 9.93
N LYS A 57 -6.42 7.61 10.96
CA LYS A 57 -6.46 8.56 12.08
C LYS A 57 -5.36 9.62 11.88
N GLY A 58 -5.70 10.89 12.11
CA GLY A 58 -4.82 12.04 11.88
C GLY A 58 -5.13 12.79 10.57
N SER A 59 -4.42 13.91 10.36
CA SER A 59 -4.64 14.81 9.22
C SER A 59 -3.66 14.57 8.09
N ARG A 60 -4.16 14.20 6.91
CA ARG A 60 -3.37 14.07 5.66
C ARG A 60 -2.86 15.40 5.11
N ASN A 61 -3.38 16.52 5.62
CA ASN A 61 -2.96 17.86 5.21
C ASN A 61 -1.65 18.28 5.89
N ASN A 62 -1.28 17.61 6.98
CA ASN A 62 0.02 17.80 7.62
C ASN A 62 1.13 17.30 6.69
N VAL A 63 2.28 17.97 6.76
CA VAL A 63 3.46 17.55 6.00
C VAL A 63 3.90 16.18 6.50
N SER A 64 3.95 15.21 5.60
CA SER A 64 4.58 13.91 5.82
C SER A 64 5.98 13.93 5.21
N LYS A 65 6.85 13.05 5.68
CA LYS A 65 8.16 12.82 5.07
C LYS A 65 8.19 11.44 4.43
N ILE A 66 8.78 11.36 3.24
CA ILE A 66 9.24 10.11 2.65
C ILE A 66 10.77 10.14 2.72
N ARG A 67 11.36 9.26 3.52
CA ARG A 67 12.81 9.09 3.61
C ARG A 67 13.22 7.93 2.72
N VAL A 68 13.84 8.23 1.58
CA VAL A 68 14.46 7.19 0.76
C VAL A 68 15.85 6.85 1.31
N PHE A 69 16.35 5.66 1.01
CA PHE A 69 17.68 5.27 1.46
C PHE A 69 18.76 6.13 0.79
N GLU A 70 19.93 6.23 1.41
CA GLU A 70 21.07 6.98 0.87
C GLU A 70 21.46 6.50 -0.54
N SER A 71 21.40 5.18 -0.77
CA SER A 71 21.63 4.58 -2.09
C SER A 71 20.65 5.04 -3.18
N GLN A 72 19.55 5.69 -2.81
CA GLN A 72 18.56 6.21 -3.75
C GLN A 72 18.80 7.68 -4.13
N ARG A 73 19.75 8.38 -3.48
CA ARG A 73 20.03 9.79 -3.75
C ARG A 73 20.21 10.12 -5.25
N PRO A 74 20.97 9.33 -6.06
CA PRO A 74 21.14 9.63 -7.47
C PRO A 74 19.83 9.61 -8.28
N PHE A 75 18.82 8.86 -7.84
CA PHE A 75 17.53 8.73 -8.53
C PHE A 75 16.57 9.90 -8.24
N LEU A 76 16.94 10.81 -7.35
CA LEU A 76 16.15 12.02 -7.05
C LEU A 76 16.46 13.19 -7.98
N TYR A 77 17.44 13.05 -8.88
CA TYR A 77 17.88 14.12 -9.78
C TYR A 77 16.69 14.77 -10.50
N LYS A 78 16.53 16.09 -10.31
CA LYS A 78 15.46 16.94 -10.87
C LYS A 78 14.04 16.68 -10.39
N LEU A 79 13.83 15.76 -9.45
CA LEU A 79 12.49 15.51 -8.93
C LEU A 79 11.92 16.75 -8.21
N GLU A 80 12.78 17.61 -7.67
CA GLU A 80 12.41 18.89 -7.07
C GLU A 80 11.83 19.91 -8.07
N GLU A 81 12.01 19.71 -9.38
CA GLU A 81 11.39 20.55 -10.42
C GLU A 81 9.89 20.23 -10.60
N ASP A 82 9.40 19.12 -10.04
CA ASP A 82 7.99 18.68 -10.12
C ASP A 82 7.17 19.04 -8.86
N GLU A 83 5.94 19.52 -9.05
CA GLU A 83 5.03 19.79 -7.92
C GLU A 83 4.24 18.54 -7.48
N TRP A 84 4.00 17.58 -8.40
CA TRP A 84 3.16 16.41 -8.16
C TRP A 84 3.87 15.12 -8.51
N ILE A 85 3.85 14.19 -7.56
CA ILE A 85 4.45 12.86 -7.73
C ILE A 85 3.42 11.78 -7.42
N THR A 86 3.56 10.64 -8.09
CA THR A 86 2.82 9.42 -7.80
C THR A 86 3.69 8.52 -6.94
N VAL A 87 3.22 8.15 -5.75
CA VAL A 87 3.93 7.25 -4.85
C VAL A 87 3.26 5.89 -4.82
N VAL A 88 4.06 4.85 -5.01
CA VAL A 88 3.66 3.44 -4.87
C VAL A 88 4.22 2.93 -3.55
N TYR A 89 3.37 2.33 -2.72
CA TYR A 89 3.72 1.95 -1.35
C TYR A 89 3.04 0.65 -0.93
N TYR A 90 3.54 0.06 0.16
CA TYR A 90 3.06 -1.22 0.67
C TYR A 90 2.20 -1.06 1.94
N PHE A 91 1.02 -1.66 1.97
CA PHE A 91 0.15 -1.72 3.14
C PHE A 91 0.69 -2.74 4.17
N HIS A 92 1.74 -2.35 4.89
CA HIS A 92 2.39 -3.17 5.91
C HIS A 92 1.51 -3.49 7.13
N LYS A 93 0.46 -2.69 7.38
CA LYS A 93 -0.58 -2.95 8.40
C LYS A 93 -1.96 -3.01 7.74
N GLN A 94 -2.36 -4.22 7.33
CA GLN A 94 -3.71 -4.48 6.81
C GLN A 94 -4.57 -5.23 7.83
N HIS A 95 -5.89 -5.07 7.74
CA HIS A 95 -6.83 -5.95 8.44
C HIS A 95 -7.16 -7.18 7.58
N ARG A 96 -8.08 -8.03 8.05
CA ARG A 96 -8.56 -9.20 7.32
C ARG A 96 -9.11 -8.82 5.94
N ILE A 97 -8.82 -9.67 4.96
CA ILE A 97 -9.26 -9.51 3.58
C ILE A 97 -10.69 -10.05 3.45
N ARG A 98 -11.54 -9.31 2.74
CA ARG A 98 -12.86 -9.76 2.30
C ARG A 98 -12.98 -9.63 0.79
N SER A 99 -13.53 -10.64 0.12
CA SER A 99 -13.72 -10.60 -1.32
C SER A 99 -14.77 -9.56 -1.72
N THR A 100 -15.81 -9.38 -0.90
CA THR A 100 -16.88 -8.41 -1.12
C THR A 100 -17.21 -7.61 0.14
N PHE A 101 -17.56 -6.33 -0.03
CA PHE A 101 -17.91 -5.42 1.06
C PHE A 101 -18.61 -4.16 0.51
N SER A 102 -19.23 -3.37 1.38
CA SER A 102 -19.77 -2.05 1.03
C SER A 102 -18.62 -1.04 0.93
N ARG A 103 -18.37 -0.48 -0.26
CA ARG A 103 -17.26 0.47 -0.45
C ARG A 103 -17.57 1.82 0.18
N GLY A 104 -16.54 2.47 0.73
CA GLY A 104 -16.72 3.70 1.52
C GLY A 104 -17.23 4.92 0.76
N ILE A 105 -17.08 4.98 -0.58
CA ILE A 105 -17.44 6.19 -1.35
C ILE A 105 -18.95 6.33 -1.60
N ASP A 106 -19.69 5.22 -1.71
CA ASP A 106 -21.12 5.23 -2.05
C ASP A 106 -21.92 4.09 -1.39
N GLY A 107 -21.30 3.30 -0.52
CA GLY A 107 -21.94 2.16 0.16
C GLY A 107 -22.25 0.96 -0.74
N LYS A 108 -21.96 1.01 -2.04
CA LYS A 108 -22.26 -0.09 -2.97
C LYS A 108 -21.53 -1.36 -2.55
N LYS A 109 -22.23 -2.49 -2.48
CA LYS A 109 -21.62 -3.80 -2.28
C LYS A 109 -20.85 -4.18 -3.54
N VAL A 110 -19.53 -4.31 -3.43
CA VAL A 110 -18.63 -4.56 -4.56
C VAL A 110 -17.58 -5.62 -4.21
N GLY A 111 -16.97 -6.20 -5.24
CA GLY A 111 -15.75 -6.98 -5.09
C GLY A 111 -14.53 -6.10 -4.81
N ILE A 112 -13.48 -6.69 -4.23
CA ILE A 112 -12.26 -5.97 -3.82
C ILE A 112 -11.61 -5.14 -4.93
N PHE A 113 -11.64 -5.61 -6.18
CA PHE A 113 -11.05 -4.91 -7.32
C PHE A 113 -11.89 -3.74 -7.84
N ALA A 114 -13.18 -3.64 -7.47
CA ALA A 114 -14.04 -2.50 -7.77
C ALA A 114 -14.00 -1.45 -6.64
N SER A 115 -12.88 -1.38 -5.92
CA SER A 115 -12.64 -0.51 -4.77
C SER A 115 -11.16 -0.12 -4.65
N ARG A 116 -10.85 0.74 -3.67
CA ARG A 116 -9.47 1.11 -3.27
C ARG A 116 -9.16 0.70 -1.82
N THR A 117 -9.78 -0.37 -1.32
CA THR A 117 -9.49 -0.84 0.05
C THR A 117 -8.02 -1.21 0.22
N PRO A 118 -7.39 -0.92 1.37
CA PRO A 118 -6.04 -1.38 1.67
C PRO A 118 -5.97 -2.88 2.01
N ASN A 119 -7.10 -3.50 2.42
CA ASN A 119 -7.16 -4.91 2.82
C ASN A 119 -7.23 -5.81 1.58
N ARG A 120 -6.12 -5.94 0.83
CA ARG A 120 -6.07 -6.58 -0.49
C ARG A 120 -4.82 -7.43 -0.70
N LEU A 121 -4.93 -8.46 -1.54
CA LEU A 121 -3.91 -9.51 -1.70
C LEU A 121 -2.50 -8.97 -1.96
N SER A 122 -2.31 -8.12 -2.97
CA SER A 122 -0.97 -7.58 -3.30
C SER A 122 -0.47 -6.51 -2.33
N ARG A 123 -1.36 -5.96 -1.50
CA ARG A 123 -1.06 -4.89 -0.53
C ARG A 123 -0.39 -3.64 -1.11
N ILE A 124 -0.68 -3.30 -2.37
CA ILE A 124 -0.12 -2.11 -3.03
C ILE A 124 -1.11 -0.95 -2.96
N GLY A 125 -0.61 0.19 -2.48
CA GLY A 125 -1.24 1.50 -2.54
C GLY A 125 -0.57 2.39 -3.59
N ILE A 126 -1.36 3.27 -4.19
CA ILE A 126 -0.89 4.26 -5.16
C ILE A 126 -1.62 5.58 -4.86
N THR A 127 -0.88 6.67 -4.73
CA THR A 127 -1.48 8.00 -4.58
C THR A 127 -0.67 9.07 -5.29
N ASN A 128 -1.37 10.05 -5.88
CA ASN A 128 -0.76 11.30 -6.31
C ASN A 128 -0.71 12.23 -5.10
N ILE A 129 0.44 12.86 -4.86
CA ILE A 129 0.69 13.72 -3.72
C ILE A 129 1.43 14.98 -4.16
N LYS A 130 1.33 16.03 -3.35
CA LYS A 130 2.06 17.27 -3.60
C LYS A 130 3.45 17.17 -2.99
N LEU A 131 4.49 17.34 -3.81
CA LEU A 131 5.86 17.54 -3.36
C LEU A 131 6.01 18.99 -2.89
N VAL A 132 6.54 19.18 -1.69
CA VAL A 132 6.75 20.50 -1.09
C VAL A 132 8.20 20.94 -1.25
N LYS A 133 9.13 20.04 -0.95
CA LYS A 133 10.58 20.22 -1.11
C LYS A 133 11.28 18.88 -0.96
N ILE A 134 12.54 18.84 -1.38
CA ILE A 134 13.47 17.75 -1.10
C ILE A 134 14.63 18.32 -0.26
N GLU A 135 14.99 17.65 0.83
CA GLU A 135 16.22 17.92 1.57
C GLU A 135 16.97 16.60 1.71
N ASP A 136 18.18 16.53 1.16
CA ASP A 136 18.95 15.28 1.05
C ASP A 136 18.15 14.15 0.38
N THR A 137 17.86 13.09 1.13
CA THR A 137 17.06 11.93 0.71
C THR A 137 15.65 11.97 1.28
N THR A 138 15.22 13.12 1.79
CA THR A 138 13.90 13.31 2.42
C THR A 138 13.01 14.18 1.55
N LEU A 139 11.91 13.59 1.07
CA LEU A 139 10.87 14.31 0.36
C LEU A 139 9.80 14.75 1.38
N PHE A 140 9.53 16.05 1.42
CA PHE A 140 8.46 16.62 2.23
C PHE A 140 7.21 16.72 1.35
N VAL A 141 6.11 16.11 1.79
CA VAL A 141 4.93 15.91 0.93
C VAL A 141 3.62 16.20 1.67
N LYS A 142 2.57 16.53 0.91
CA LYS A 142 1.19 16.69 1.41
C LYS A 142 0.23 15.75 0.68
N ASN A 143 -0.91 15.45 1.31
CA ASN A 143 -1.97 14.56 0.80
C ASN A 143 -1.57 13.08 0.73
N LEU A 144 -0.55 12.66 1.47
CA LEU A 144 -0.15 11.26 1.55
C LEU A 144 -1.18 10.44 2.34
N ASP A 145 -1.65 9.35 1.74
CA ASP A 145 -2.62 8.41 2.33
C ASP A 145 -1.91 7.12 2.80
N ALA A 146 -0.84 7.30 3.58
CA ALA A 146 0.01 6.23 4.11
C ALA A 146 0.39 6.52 5.56
N ILE A 147 0.30 5.49 6.41
CA ILE A 147 0.58 5.61 7.85
C ILE A 147 2.08 5.63 8.14
N ASN A 148 2.44 6.02 9.36
CA ASN A 148 3.83 6.03 9.80
C ASN A 148 4.48 4.64 9.64
N GLY A 149 5.71 4.60 9.16
CA GLY A 149 6.45 3.35 8.90
C GLY A 149 6.06 2.63 7.60
N THR A 150 5.20 3.22 6.76
CA THR A 150 4.82 2.60 5.48
C THR A 150 6.04 2.48 4.56
N PRO A 151 6.35 1.26 4.04
CA PRO A 151 7.38 1.09 3.04
C PRO A 151 6.99 1.73 1.71
N ILE A 152 7.88 2.51 1.13
CA ILE A 152 7.76 3.05 -0.23
C ILE A 152 8.40 2.07 -1.21
N LEU A 153 7.68 1.75 -2.28
CA LEU A 153 8.13 0.81 -3.32
C LEU A 153 8.66 1.55 -4.55
N ASP A 154 8.06 2.69 -4.90
CA ASP A 154 8.40 3.44 -6.11
C ASP A 154 7.88 4.89 -6.07
N ILE A 155 8.47 5.75 -6.87
CA ILE A 155 8.08 7.15 -7.06
C ILE A 155 8.09 7.45 -8.56
N LYS A 156 7.02 8.08 -9.06
CA LYS A 156 6.86 8.46 -10.47
C LYS A 156 6.40 9.89 -10.60
N LEU A 157 6.55 10.45 -11.79
CA LEU A 157 5.88 11.68 -12.17
C LEU A 157 4.36 11.55 -11.91
N GLY A 158 3.75 12.61 -11.39
CA GLY A 158 2.33 12.65 -11.05
C GLY A 158 1.63 13.87 -11.62
N SER A 159 0.34 13.95 -11.36
CA SER A 159 -0.48 15.12 -11.69
C SER A 159 -1.39 15.46 -10.51
N LYS A 160 -1.87 16.71 -10.49
CA LYS A 160 -2.85 17.19 -9.50
C LYS A 160 -4.17 16.41 -9.55
N THR A 161 -4.54 15.91 -10.73
CA THR A 161 -5.76 15.13 -10.91
C THR A 161 -5.55 13.71 -10.40
N ARG A 162 -6.52 13.20 -9.65
CA ARG A 162 -6.55 11.80 -9.23
C ARG A 162 -7.09 10.98 -10.40
N TRP A 163 -6.37 9.93 -10.79
CA TRP A 163 -6.85 8.90 -11.73
C TRP A 163 -8.19 8.30 -11.26
#